data_AF-A0A957P942-F1
#
_entry.id   AF-A0A957P942-F1
#
_cell.length_a   1.000
_cell.length_b   1.000
_cell.length_c   1.000
_cell.angle_alpha   90.00
_cell.angle_beta   90.00
_cell.angle_gamma   90.00
#
_symmetry.space_group_name_H-M   'P 1'
#
loop_
_entity.id
_entity.type
_entity.pdbx_description
1 polymer ?
#
loop_
_entity_poly.entity_id
_entity_poly.type
_entity_poly.pdbx_seq_one_letter_code
_entity_poly.pdbx_strand_id
1 'polypeptide(L)'
;MATRPAPSLPSAIVPALLIGLSLTHHLMTLWLLPGIVLYLLWAHYCAPGATVLKLHGAKEAIMVLLALGLPLLLYFYVPLRSGPAASPWYHQPLGDQVLTLYQNDWPSFLRFMSGRSISVGFRSVADAAAQVGFAMTQWRLHFTWLGLLLMGIGLYSLMAQKRWSILTLTLVYALIQQLFNLFYAIDDIYVYYIPLYLMGAIWAGFGVHWLASANWLQKFSSSAAAPASSAP
;
A
#
# COMPACT_ATOMS: atom_id res chain seq x y z
N MET A 1 3.75 -32.77 -1.59
CA MET A 1 3.75 -31.30 -1.74
C MET A 1 2.95 -31.00 -3.01
N ALA A 2 1.67 -30.63 -2.87
CA ALA A 2 0.80 -30.46 -4.02
C ALA A 2 1.25 -29.23 -4.83
N THR A 3 1.53 -29.43 -6.12
CA THR A 3 1.84 -28.36 -7.06
C THR A 3 0.61 -27.46 -7.17
N ARG A 4 0.68 -26.24 -6.62
CA ARG A 4 -0.38 -25.26 -6.84
C ARG A 4 -0.46 -24.98 -8.35
N PRO A 5 -1.65 -25.00 -8.95
CA PRO A 5 -1.81 -24.68 -10.36
C PRO A 5 -1.26 -23.29 -10.64
N ALA A 6 -0.64 -23.13 -11.81
CA ALA A 6 -0.13 -21.84 -12.25
C ALA A 6 -1.29 -20.81 -12.26
N PRO A 7 -1.03 -19.57 -11.81
CA PRO A 7 -2.04 -18.53 -11.85
C PRO A 7 -2.54 -18.33 -13.30
N SER A 8 -3.84 -18.51 -13.51
CA SER A 8 -4.51 -18.32 -14.81
C SER A 8 -4.54 -16.84 -15.23
N LEU A 9 -4.81 -16.55 -16.51
CA LEU A 9 -4.96 -15.19 -17.09
C LEU A 9 -5.61 -14.10 -16.19
N PRO A 10 -6.66 -14.38 -15.39
CA PRO A 10 -7.25 -13.41 -14.44
C PRO A 10 -6.29 -12.85 -13.38
N SER A 11 -5.20 -13.56 -13.09
CA SER A 11 -4.33 -13.31 -11.94
C SER A 11 -3.47 -12.06 -12.03
N ALA A 12 -3.05 -11.65 -13.23
CA ALA A 12 -2.22 -10.47 -13.44
C ALA A 12 -3.05 -9.22 -13.81
N ILE A 13 -4.23 -9.43 -14.41
CA ILE A 13 -5.14 -8.36 -14.83
C ILE A 13 -5.68 -7.59 -13.62
N VAL A 14 -6.14 -8.29 -12.57
CA VAL A 14 -6.70 -7.64 -11.39
C VAL A 14 -5.66 -6.78 -10.65
N PRO A 15 -4.45 -7.29 -10.32
CA PRO A 15 -3.40 -6.44 -9.76
C PRO A 15 -3.02 -5.27 -10.66
N ALA A 16 -2.91 -5.47 -11.98
CA ALA A 16 -2.61 -4.39 -12.93
C ALA A 16 -3.68 -3.29 -12.90
N LEU A 17 -4.97 -3.68 -12.88
CA LEU A 17 -6.10 -2.76 -12.76
C LEU A 17 -6.05 -1.99 -11.44
N LEU A 18 -5.82 -2.67 -10.32
CA LEU A 18 -5.74 -2.04 -9.00
C LEU A 18 -4.55 -1.09 -8.88
N ILE A 19 -3.39 -1.43 -9.46
CA ILE A 19 -2.24 -0.55 -9.53
C ILE A 19 -2.56 0.67 -10.41
N GLY A 20 -3.16 0.46 -11.58
CA GLY A 20 -3.58 1.54 -12.48
C GLY A 20 -4.54 2.51 -11.80
N LEU A 21 -5.55 1.99 -11.10
CA LEU A 21 -6.50 2.79 -10.33
C LEU A 21 -5.84 3.49 -9.14
N SER A 22 -4.93 2.83 -8.43
CA SER A 22 -4.21 3.45 -7.32
C SER A 22 -3.30 4.60 -7.81
N LEU A 23 -2.74 4.46 -9.02
CA LEU A 23 -1.96 5.51 -9.68
C LEU A 23 -2.80 6.72 -10.10
N THR A 24 -4.12 6.60 -10.29
CA THR A 24 -4.98 7.78 -10.51
C THR A 24 -5.17 8.62 -9.26
N HIS A 25 -4.91 8.03 -8.09
CA HIS A 25 -5.04 8.70 -6.80
C HIS A 25 -3.71 9.28 -6.31
N HIS A 26 -2.63 8.50 -6.32
CA HIS A 26 -1.33 8.98 -5.86
C HIS A 26 -0.14 8.27 -6.52
N LEU A 27 0.84 9.04 -7.01
CA LEU A 27 2.06 8.52 -7.64
C LEU A 27 2.90 7.67 -6.68
N MET A 28 2.76 7.88 -5.38
CA MET A 28 3.41 7.07 -4.34
C MET A 28 3.01 5.59 -4.37
N THR A 29 1.95 5.21 -5.08
CA THR A 29 1.66 3.80 -5.38
C THR A 29 2.88 3.09 -5.98
N LEU A 30 3.73 3.80 -6.73
CA LEU A 30 4.96 3.25 -7.29
C LEU A 30 5.96 2.76 -6.22
N TRP A 31 5.87 3.23 -4.97
CA TRP A 31 6.69 2.70 -3.88
C TRP A 31 6.40 1.25 -3.54
N LEU A 32 5.28 0.69 -4.02
CA LEU A 32 4.99 -0.73 -3.92
C LEU A 32 5.89 -1.58 -4.84
N LEU A 33 6.42 -1.00 -5.93
CA LEU A 33 7.16 -1.75 -6.95
C LEU A 33 8.41 -2.48 -6.41
N PRO A 34 9.28 -1.88 -5.57
CA PRO A 34 10.42 -2.60 -5.00
C PRO A 34 9.98 -3.82 -4.18
N GLY A 35 8.90 -3.70 -3.41
CA GLY A 35 8.32 -4.80 -2.64
C GLY A 35 7.76 -5.90 -3.56
N ILE A 36 7.08 -5.53 -4.64
CA ILE A 36 6.58 -6.47 -5.66
C ILE A 36 7.77 -7.20 -6.31
N VAL A 37 8.79 -6.49 -6.76
CA VAL A 37 9.98 -7.10 -7.39
C VAL A 37 10.62 -8.11 -6.45
N LEU A 38 10.84 -7.75 -5.18
CA LEU A 38 11.42 -8.67 -4.20
C LEU A 38 10.51 -9.87 -3.90
N TYR A 39 9.20 -9.66 -3.81
CA TYR A 39 8.22 -10.75 -3.69
C TYR A 39 8.32 -11.73 -4.85
N LEU A 40 8.38 -11.20 -6.07
CA LEU A 40 8.45 -11.97 -7.31
C LEU A 40 9.77 -12.74 -7.41
N LEU A 41 10.91 -12.09 -7.13
CA LEU A 41 12.23 -12.74 -7.09
C LEU A 41 12.29 -13.84 -6.03
N TRP A 42 11.76 -13.59 -4.84
CA TRP A 42 11.73 -14.57 -3.76
C TRP A 42 10.84 -15.76 -4.09
N ALA A 43 9.66 -15.52 -4.66
CA ALA A 43 8.75 -16.58 -5.12
C ALA A 43 9.40 -17.47 -6.18
N HIS A 44 10.17 -16.87 -7.10
CA HIS A 44 10.93 -17.63 -8.10
C HIS A 44 12.05 -18.46 -7.47
N TYR A 45 12.80 -17.89 -6.52
CA TYR A 45 13.91 -18.57 -5.85
C TYR A 45 13.43 -19.79 -5.02
N CYS A 46 12.37 -19.64 -4.23
CA CYS A 46 11.86 -20.72 -3.38
C CYS A 46 11.18 -21.85 -4.16
N ALA A 47 10.69 -21.57 -5.37
CA ALA A 47 10.06 -22.56 -6.22
C ALA A 47 10.42 -22.27 -7.68
N PRO A 48 11.60 -22.70 -8.16
CA PRO A 48 12.00 -22.55 -9.55
C PRO A 48 10.94 -23.20 -10.46
N GLY A 49 10.25 -22.40 -11.26
CA GLY A 49 9.13 -22.83 -12.10
C GLY A 49 7.74 -22.41 -11.60
N ALA A 50 7.62 -21.94 -10.35
CA ALA A 50 6.45 -21.17 -9.93
C ALA A 50 6.37 -19.91 -10.81
N THR A 51 5.27 -19.82 -11.54
CA THR A 51 5.04 -18.79 -12.55
C THR A 51 4.86 -17.44 -11.88
N VAL A 52 5.89 -16.60 -11.89
CA VAL A 52 5.90 -15.31 -11.20
C VAL A 52 5.24 -14.19 -12.04
N LEU A 53 5.29 -14.28 -13.37
CA LEU A 53 4.42 -13.53 -14.30
C LEU A 53 4.71 -14.11 -15.69
N LYS A 54 4.08 -15.23 -16.08
CA LYS A 54 4.16 -15.68 -17.48
C LYS A 54 2.98 -15.11 -18.21
N LEU A 55 3.25 -14.14 -19.08
CA LEU A 55 2.31 -13.74 -20.11
C LEU A 55 2.39 -14.82 -21.20
N HIS A 56 1.29 -15.48 -21.49
CA HIS A 56 1.21 -16.61 -22.43
C HIS A 56 1.08 -16.17 -23.89
N GLY A 57 1.16 -14.86 -24.16
CA GLY A 57 1.16 -14.29 -25.51
C GLY A 57 0.82 -12.81 -25.54
N ALA A 58 0.85 -12.23 -26.74
CA ALA A 58 0.61 -10.81 -26.97
C ALA A 58 -0.77 -10.35 -26.46
N LYS A 59 -1.81 -11.19 -26.60
CA LYS A 59 -3.16 -10.88 -26.09
C LYS A 59 -3.16 -10.62 -24.58
N GLU A 60 -2.49 -11.46 -23.80
CA GLU A 60 -2.43 -11.31 -22.34
C GLU A 60 -1.61 -10.06 -21.94
N ALA A 61 -0.49 -9.81 -22.63
CA ALA A 61 0.29 -8.59 -22.43
C ALA A 61 -0.54 -7.34 -22.71
N ILE A 62 -1.30 -7.31 -23.82
CA ILE A 62 -2.21 -6.21 -24.16
C ILE A 62 -3.27 -6.04 -23.07
N MET A 63 -3.88 -7.12 -22.58
CA MET A 63 -4.90 -7.02 -21.52
C MET A 63 -4.33 -6.48 -20.21
N VAL A 64 -3.10 -6.86 -19.83
CA VAL A 64 -2.42 -6.31 -18.64
C VAL A 64 -2.10 -4.82 -18.84
N LEU A 65 -1.60 -4.44 -20.02
CA LEU A 65 -1.33 -3.03 -20.34
C LEU A 65 -2.61 -2.18 -20.35
N LEU A 66 -3.70 -2.71 -20.90
CA LEU A 66 -5.01 -2.06 -20.87
C LEU A 66 -5.54 -1.96 -19.44
N ALA A 67 -5.43 -3.02 -18.64
CA ALA A 67 -5.86 -2.99 -17.24
C ALA A 67 -5.10 -1.94 -16.43
N LEU A 68 -3.78 -1.81 -16.64
CA LEU A 68 -2.95 -0.79 -16.01
C LEU A 68 -3.25 0.63 -16.53
N GLY A 69 -3.40 0.78 -17.86
CA GLY A 69 -3.46 2.07 -18.52
C GLY A 69 -4.85 2.69 -18.60
N LEU A 70 -5.92 1.89 -18.69
CA LEU A 70 -7.28 2.40 -18.86
C LEU A 70 -7.74 3.29 -17.68
N PRO A 71 -7.46 2.96 -16.40
CA PRO A 71 -7.76 3.88 -15.30
C PRO A 71 -7.04 5.23 -15.44
N LEU A 72 -5.81 5.25 -15.97
CA LEU A 72 -5.03 6.49 -16.11
C LEU A 72 -5.67 7.47 -17.09
N LEU A 73 -6.57 7.02 -17.97
CA LEU A 73 -7.34 7.92 -18.83
C LEU A 73 -8.23 8.88 -18.03
N LEU A 74 -8.53 8.58 -16.76
CA LEU A 74 -9.23 9.50 -15.86
C LEU A 74 -8.48 10.83 -15.69
N TYR A 75 -7.15 10.86 -15.87
CA TYR A 75 -6.41 12.12 -15.83
C TYR A 75 -6.80 13.09 -16.95
N PHE A 76 -7.29 12.61 -18.11
CA PHE A 76 -7.78 13.50 -19.17
C PHE A 76 -8.99 14.34 -18.76
N TYR A 77 -9.66 13.99 -17.65
CA TYR A 77 -10.67 14.85 -17.04
C TYR A 77 -10.09 16.22 -16.63
N VAL A 78 -8.82 16.29 -16.23
CA VAL A 78 -8.17 17.54 -15.80
C VAL A 78 -8.18 18.60 -16.90
N PRO A 79 -7.57 18.39 -18.09
CA PRO A 79 -7.60 19.40 -19.16
C PRO A 79 -9.03 19.69 -19.64
N LEU A 80 -9.92 18.68 -19.67
CA LEU A 80 -11.32 18.85 -20.08
C LEU A 80 -12.13 19.77 -19.14
N ARG A 81 -11.83 19.76 -17.83
CA ARG A 81 -12.55 20.52 -16.80
C ARG A 81 -11.80 21.76 -16.32
N SER A 82 -10.58 22.01 -16.80
CA SER A 82 -9.65 23.00 -16.23
C SER A 82 -10.01 24.48 -16.47
N GLY A 83 -11.04 24.80 -17.25
CA GLY A 83 -11.39 26.20 -17.54
C GLY A 83 -11.79 27.00 -16.28
N PRO A 84 -11.56 28.33 -16.24
CA PRO A 84 -11.81 29.17 -15.05
C PRO A 84 -13.24 29.08 -14.49
N ALA A 85 -14.24 28.93 -15.34
CA ALA A 85 -15.63 28.76 -14.91
C ALA A 85 -15.95 27.33 -14.42
N ALA A 86 -15.29 26.32 -14.98
CA ALA A 86 -15.55 24.91 -14.70
C ALA A 86 -14.77 24.38 -13.48
N SER A 87 -13.58 24.96 -13.22
CA SER A 87 -12.72 24.66 -12.07
C SER A 87 -12.12 25.95 -11.47
N PRO A 88 -12.91 26.77 -10.77
CA PRO A 88 -12.42 28.00 -10.12
C PRO A 88 -11.26 27.76 -9.15
N TRP A 89 -11.16 26.54 -8.58
CA TRP A 89 -10.08 26.14 -7.70
C TRP A 89 -8.68 26.18 -8.34
N TYR A 90 -8.58 26.02 -9.66
CA TYR A 90 -7.30 26.19 -10.37
C TYR A 90 -6.96 27.65 -10.66
N HIS A 91 -7.91 28.57 -10.45
CA HIS A 91 -7.80 29.98 -10.78
C HIS A 91 -8.32 30.83 -9.61
N GLN A 92 -7.56 30.85 -8.52
CA GLN A 92 -7.99 31.47 -7.28
C GLN A 92 -7.78 32.99 -7.32
N PRO A 93 -8.83 33.81 -7.10
CA PRO A 93 -8.66 35.25 -6.99
C PRO A 93 -7.93 35.61 -5.68
N LEU A 94 -6.91 36.45 -5.78
CA LEU A 94 -6.08 36.97 -4.69
C LEU A 94 -6.00 38.49 -4.82
N GLY A 95 -7.01 39.18 -4.27
CA GLY A 95 -7.20 40.62 -4.50
C GLY A 95 -7.44 40.90 -5.98
N ASP A 96 -6.61 41.76 -6.57
CA ASP A 96 -6.71 42.13 -7.99
C ASP A 96 -6.00 41.13 -8.95
N GLN A 97 -5.41 40.06 -8.40
CA GLN A 97 -4.70 39.04 -9.18
C GLN A 97 -5.43 37.70 -9.17
N VAL A 98 -5.10 36.82 -10.13
CA VAL A 98 -5.59 35.44 -10.16
C VAL A 98 -4.40 34.48 -10.13
N LEU A 99 -4.31 33.69 -9.06
CA LEU A 99 -3.36 32.59 -8.97
C LEU A 99 -3.84 31.41 -9.83
N THR A 100 -3.13 31.16 -10.92
CA THR A 100 -3.39 30.01 -11.79
C THR A 100 -2.48 28.85 -11.43
N LEU A 101 -3.04 27.82 -10.80
CA LEU A 101 -2.34 26.60 -10.37
C LEU A 101 -2.14 25.59 -11.51
N TYR A 102 -2.96 25.71 -12.56
CA TYR A 102 -2.91 24.83 -13.72
C TYR A 102 -3.20 25.61 -15.00
N GLN A 103 -2.30 25.50 -15.98
CA GLN A 103 -2.53 26.00 -17.33
C GLN A 103 -2.94 24.82 -18.23
N ASN A 104 -3.89 25.03 -19.13
CA ASN A 104 -4.42 23.96 -19.98
C ASN A 104 -3.50 23.70 -21.19
N ASP A 105 -2.28 23.28 -20.90
CA ASP A 105 -1.25 22.89 -21.85
C ASP A 105 -0.59 21.57 -21.43
N TRP A 106 0.13 20.96 -22.37
CA TRP A 106 0.74 19.65 -22.15
C TRP A 106 1.85 19.64 -21.07
N PRO A 107 2.79 20.60 -21.03
CA PRO A 107 3.77 20.69 -19.94
C PRO A 107 3.15 20.79 -18.55
N SER A 108 2.10 21.58 -18.39
CA SER A 108 1.36 21.77 -17.14
C SER A 108 0.58 20.51 -16.76
N PHE A 109 -0.02 19.83 -17.72
CA PHE A 109 -0.63 18.51 -17.54
C PHE A 109 0.36 17.49 -16.96
N LEU A 110 1.54 17.33 -17.56
CA LEU A 110 2.54 16.39 -17.07
C LEU A 110 3.08 16.75 -15.69
N ARG A 111 3.28 18.05 -15.41
CA ARG A 111 3.69 18.52 -14.06
C ARG A 111 2.60 18.26 -13.01
N PHE A 112 1.33 18.42 -13.39
CA PHE A 112 0.19 18.15 -12.53
C PHE A 112 0.05 16.65 -12.24
N MET A 113 0.05 15.80 -13.28
CA MET A 113 -0.02 14.34 -13.13
C MET A 113 1.13 13.77 -12.28
N SER A 114 2.33 14.31 -12.43
CA SER A 114 3.50 13.88 -11.65
C SER A 114 3.55 14.45 -10.22
N GLY A 115 2.59 15.30 -9.84
CA GLY A 115 2.56 15.98 -8.54
C GLY A 115 3.63 17.07 -8.38
N ARG A 116 4.39 17.39 -9.43
CA ARG A 116 5.47 18.40 -9.38
C ARG A 116 4.94 19.81 -9.18
N SER A 117 3.72 20.11 -9.62
CA SER A 117 3.09 21.44 -9.45
C SER A 117 2.71 21.75 -8.01
N ILE A 118 2.61 20.73 -7.15
CA ILE A 118 2.18 20.84 -5.74
C ILE A 118 3.24 20.28 -4.77
N SER A 119 4.44 19.96 -5.27
CA SER A 119 5.53 19.47 -4.44
C SER A 119 6.10 20.63 -3.62
N VAL A 120 6.10 20.48 -2.31
CA VAL A 120 6.60 21.46 -1.33
C VAL A 120 8.05 21.21 -0.92
N GLY A 121 8.70 20.21 -1.52
CA GLY A 121 10.11 19.89 -1.31
C GLY A 121 10.37 18.81 -0.25
N PHE A 122 11.66 18.60 0.04
CA PHE A 122 12.14 17.58 0.97
C PHE A 122 12.97 18.22 2.09
N ARG A 123 12.81 17.69 3.30
CA ARG A 123 13.59 18.01 4.49
C ARG A 123 15.05 17.59 4.31
N SER A 124 15.96 18.25 5.04
CA SER A 124 17.32 17.75 5.21
C SER A 124 17.34 16.45 6.03
N VAL A 125 18.46 15.73 6.04
CA VAL A 125 18.61 14.51 6.87
C VAL A 125 18.41 14.82 8.36
N ALA A 126 18.96 15.93 8.85
CA ALA A 126 18.83 16.34 10.24
C ALA A 126 17.36 16.65 10.60
N ASP A 127 16.66 17.39 9.74
CA ASP A 127 15.26 17.72 9.95
C ASP A 127 14.36 16.47 9.85
N ALA A 128 14.63 15.56 8.92
CA ALA A 128 13.93 14.29 8.80
C ALA A 128 14.13 13.40 10.05
N ALA A 129 15.34 13.38 10.62
CA ALA A 129 15.62 12.67 11.86
C ALA A 129 14.84 13.26 13.06
N ALA A 130 14.70 14.59 13.12
CA ALA A 130 13.89 15.25 14.14
C ALA A 130 12.40 14.83 14.10
N GLN A 131 11.91 14.38 12.93
CA GLN A 131 10.52 13.95 12.75
C GLN A 131 10.23 12.52 13.24
N VAL A 132 11.23 11.74 13.68
CA VAL A 132 11.02 10.36 14.13
C VAL A 132 10.08 10.30 15.34
N GLY A 133 10.22 11.23 16.30
CA GLY A 133 9.33 11.31 17.47
C GLY A 133 7.88 11.62 17.08
N PHE A 134 7.69 12.50 16.11
CA PHE A 134 6.37 12.77 15.52
C PHE A 134 5.81 11.51 14.85
N ALA A 135 6.58 10.84 13.99
CA ALA A 135 6.15 9.62 13.32
C ALA A 135 5.73 8.52 14.30
N MET A 136 6.50 8.30 15.39
CA MET A 136 6.13 7.33 16.42
C MET A 136 4.84 7.71 17.15
N THR A 137 4.64 9.01 17.42
CA THR A 137 3.39 9.51 17.99
C THR A 137 2.22 9.23 17.06
N GLN A 138 2.40 9.42 15.76
CA GLN A 138 1.37 9.15 14.76
C GLN A 138 0.93 7.69 14.76
N TRP A 139 1.88 6.74 14.77
CA TRP A 139 1.58 5.32 14.91
C TRP A 139 0.78 5.00 16.18
N ARG A 140 1.19 5.56 17.32
CA ARG A 140 0.51 5.35 18.61
C ARG A 140 -0.90 5.92 18.62
N LEU A 141 -1.12 7.08 18.00
CA LEU A 141 -2.46 7.69 17.93
C LEU A 141 -3.44 6.87 17.09
N HIS A 142 -2.98 6.27 15.98
CA HIS A 142 -3.86 5.53 15.07
C HIS A 142 -4.10 4.09 15.50
N PHE A 143 -3.12 3.43 16.13
CA PHE A 143 -3.23 2.01 16.50
C PHE A 143 -3.39 1.76 18.00
N THR A 144 -3.14 2.76 18.85
CA THR A 144 -2.95 2.58 20.30
C THR A 144 -1.84 1.56 20.61
N TRP A 145 -1.57 1.29 21.89
CA TRP A 145 -0.61 0.23 22.25
C TRP A 145 -1.08 -1.17 21.85
N LEU A 146 -2.40 -1.42 21.89
CA LEU A 146 -2.96 -2.73 21.55
C LEU A 146 -2.76 -3.06 20.08
N GLY A 147 -3.02 -2.10 19.17
CA GLY A 147 -2.82 -2.31 17.75
C GLY A 147 -1.35 -2.49 17.40
N LEU A 148 -0.45 -1.71 18.01
CA LEU A 148 1.00 -1.88 17.84
C LEU A 148 1.48 -3.26 18.32
N LEU A 149 0.95 -3.76 19.45
CA LEU A 149 1.22 -5.12 19.91
C LEU A 149 0.73 -6.17 18.90
N LEU A 150 -0.50 -6.05 18.40
CA LEU A 150 -1.05 -6.96 17.40
C LEU A 150 -0.25 -6.94 16.09
N MET A 151 0.23 -5.77 15.66
CA MET A 151 1.14 -5.64 14.53
C MET A 151 2.44 -6.41 14.77
N GLY A 152 3.04 -6.26 15.95
CA GLY A 152 4.25 -7.00 16.33
C GLY A 152 4.04 -8.52 16.33
N ILE A 153 2.91 -8.99 16.87
CA ILE A 153 2.53 -10.41 16.84
C ILE A 153 2.32 -10.88 15.40
N GLY A 154 1.73 -10.06 14.53
CA GLY A 154 1.52 -10.37 13.12
C GLY A 154 2.82 -10.47 12.33
N LEU A 155 3.76 -9.54 12.54
CA LEU A 155 5.09 -9.63 11.94
C LEU A 155 5.82 -10.89 12.43
N TYR A 156 5.75 -11.18 13.73
CA TYR A 156 6.29 -12.42 14.29
C TYR A 156 5.64 -13.66 13.67
N SER A 157 4.31 -13.67 13.50
CA SER A 157 3.61 -14.81 12.92
C SER A 157 3.99 -15.05 11.46
N LEU A 158 4.22 -13.99 10.68
CA LEU A 158 4.74 -14.09 9.31
C LEU A 158 6.13 -14.72 9.29
N MET A 159 7.03 -14.30 10.20
CA MET A 159 8.38 -14.87 10.33
C MET A 159 8.34 -16.34 10.78
N ALA A 160 7.56 -16.65 11.82
CA ALA A 160 7.43 -18.00 12.37
C ALA A 160 6.87 -19.00 11.34
N GLN A 161 5.92 -18.55 10.50
CA GLN A 161 5.36 -19.34 9.39
C GLN A 161 6.23 -19.33 8.13
N LYS A 162 7.39 -18.66 8.14
CA LYS A 162 8.29 -18.51 6.99
C LYS A 162 7.58 -17.91 5.77
N ARG A 163 6.59 -17.03 5.98
CA ARG A 163 5.86 -16.32 4.92
C ARG A 163 6.67 -15.12 4.38
N TRP A 164 7.92 -15.39 4.03
CA TRP A 164 8.91 -14.39 3.65
C TRP A 164 8.45 -13.52 2.48
N SER A 165 7.74 -14.06 1.48
CA SER A 165 7.26 -13.26 0.35
C SER A 165 6.30 -12.14 0.79
N ILE A 166 5.36 -12.42 1.69
CA ILE A 166 4.43 -11.41 2.21
C ILE A 166 5.17 -10.42 3.10
N LEU A 167 6.09 -10.92 3.92
CA LEU A 167 6.90 -10.09 4.79
C LEU A 167 7.76 -9.12 3.98
N THR A 168 8.49 -9.57 2.95
CA THR A 168 9.32 -8.71 2.11
C THR A 168 8.47 -7.69 1.36
N LEU A 169 7.34 -8.09 0.77
CA LEU A 169 6.42 -7.16 0.09
C LEU A 169 5.97 -6.02 1.02
N THR A 170 5.39 -6.39 2.16
CA THR A 170 4.75 -5.42 3.05
C THR A 170 5.76 -4.59 3.85
N LEU A 171 6.85 -5.20 4.32
CA LEU A 171 7.88 -4.52 5.10
C LEU A 171 8.69 -3.55 4.24
N VAL A 172 9.11 -3.95 3.03
CA VAL A 172 9.86 -3.05 2.14
C VAL A 172 9.02 -1.85 1.75
N TYR A 173 7.74 -2.07 1.39
CA TYR A 173 6.82 -0.99 1.09
C TYR A 173 6.65 -0.04 2.30
N ALA A 174 6.39 -0.60 3.49
CA ALA A 174 6.22 0.20 4.71
C ALA A 174 7.48 1.02 5.05
N LEU A 175 8.68 0.46 4.90
CA LEU A 175 9.94 1.16 5.17
C LEU A 175 10.19 2.30 4.18
N ILE A 176 9.98 2.07 2.88
CA ILE A 176 10.13 3.11 1.86
C ILE A 176 9.12 4.23 2.10
N GLN A 177 7.87 3.89 2.38
CA GLN A 177 6.80 4.85 2.66
C GLN A 177 7.09 5.66 3.93
N GLN A 178 7.53 4.99 5.00
CA GLN A 178 7.90 5.66 6.25
C GLN A 178 9.10 6.61 6.04
N LEU A 179 10.11 6.17 5.30
CA LEU A 179 11.27 6.99 4.97
C LEU A 179 10.85 8.21 4.15
N PHE A 180 10.04 8.01 3.11
CA PHE A 180 9.50 9.12 2.32
C PHE A 180 8.75 10.13 3.22
N ASN A 181 7.88 9.67 4.12
CA ASN A 181 7.09 10.55 4.98
C ASN A 181 7.95 11.36 5.97
N LEU A 182 9.11 10.84 6.38
CA LEU A 182 10.06 11.61 7.20
C LEU A 182 10.69 12.75 6.42
N PHE A 183 10.98 12.54 5.13
CA PHE A 183 11.61 13.54 4.27
C PHE A 183 10.61 14.50 3.61
N TYR A 184 9.37 14.09 3.36
CA TYR A 184 8.41 14.91 2.62
C TYR A 184 7.89 16.07 3.50
N ALA A 185 8.12 17.30 3.05
CA ALA A 185 7.93 18.50 3.85
C ALA A 185 6.55 19.14 3.63
N ILE A 186 5.48 18.34 3.63
CA ILE A 186 4.10 18.81 3.46
C ILE A 186 3.37 18.97 4.78
N ASP A 187 2.53 20.00 4.86
CA ASP A 187 1.81 20.36 6.08
C ASP A 187 0.72 19.34 6.42
N ASP A 188 0.05 18.77 5.40
CA ASP A 188 -1.00 17.76 5.54
C ASP A 188 -0.46 16.32 5.46
N ILE A 189 0.72 16.08 6.04
CA ILE A 189 1.45 14.80 5.94
C ILE A 189 0.63 13.58 6.38
N TYR A 190 -0.42 13.75 7.19
CA TYR A 190 -1.28 12.66 7.67
C TYR A 190 -1.87 11.82 6.53
N VAL A 191 -2.23 12.43 5.41
CA VAL A 191 -2.78 11.72 4.24
C VAL A 191 -1.76 10.72 3.68
N TYR A 192 -0.48 11.08 3.72
CA TYR A 192 0.64 10.27 3.21
C TYR A 192 0.97 9.08 4.11
N TYR A 193 0.49 9.08 5.35
CA TYR A 193 0.60 7.94 6.27
C TYR A 193 -0.52 6.89 6.08
N ILE A 194 -1.62 7.21 5.40
CA ILE A 194 -2.75 6.27 5.22
C ILE A 194 -2.29 4.92 4.63
N PRO A 195 -1.49 4.85 3.55
CA PRO A 195 -1.06 3.57 3.00
C PRO A 195 -0.15 2.79 3.96
N LEU A 196 0.62 3.51 4.78
CA LEU A 196 1.47 2.91 5.80
C LEU A 196 0.64 2.29 6.93
N TYR A 197 -0.43 2.97 7.36
CA TYR A 197 -1.37 2.41 8.33
C TYR A 197 -2.13 1.21 7.77
N LEU A 198 -2.45 1.19 6.48
CA LEU A 198 -3.04 0.00 5.86
C LEU A 198 -2.12 -1.22 6.01
N MET A 199 -0.80 -1.06 5.87
CA MET A 199 0.16 -2.15 6.14
C MET A 199 0.14 -2.56 7.62
N GLY A 200 0.07 -1.59 8.54
CA GLY A 200 -0.12 -1.86 9.97
C GLY A 200 -1.39 -2.68 10.24
N ALA A 201 -2.51 -2.33 9.63
CA ALA A 201 -3.76 -3.06 9.76
C ALA A 201 -3.65 -4.51 9.22
N ILE A 202 -2.96 -4.69 8.08
CA ILE A 202 -2.67 -6.03 7.53
C ILE A 202 -1.86 -6.85 8.54
N TRP A 203 -0.79 -6.30 9.12
CA TRP A 203 0.00 -7.00 10.14
C TRP A 203 -0.82 -7.31 11.39
N ALA A 204 -1.60 -6.35 11.90
CA ALA A 204 -2.49 -6.60 13.03
C ALA A 204 -3.47 -7.75 12.74
N GLY A 205 -4.02 -7.83 11.52
CA GLY A 205 -4.85 -8.95 11.08
C GLY A 205 -4.16 -10.31 11.14
N PHE A 206 -2.88 -10.38 10.72
CA PHE A 206 -2.07 -11.59 10.91
C PHE A 206 -1.83 -11.92 12.38
N GLY A 207 -1.72 -10.90 13.24
CA GLY A 207 -1.58 -11.08 14.68
C GLY A 207 -2.83 -11.68 15.31
N VAL A 208 -4.00 -11.12 15.00
CA VAL A 208 -5.31 -11.63 15.43
C VAL A 208 -5.51 -13.07 14.94
N HIS A 209 -5.24 -13.35 13.67
CA HIS A 209 -5.36 -14.70 13.12
C HIS A 209 -4.47 -15.71 13.85
N TRP A 210 -3.21 -15.37 14.11
CA TRP A 210 -2.28 -16.23 14.83
C TRP A 210 -2.76 -16.56 16.24
N LEU A 211 -3.20 -15.53 16.99
CA LEU A 211 -3.76 -15.72 18.31
C LEU A 211 -5.01 -16.60 18.27
N ALA A 212 -5.94 -16.35 17.36
CA ALA A 212 -7.15 -17.15 17.21
C ALA A 212 -6.87 -18.61 16.80
N SER A 213 -5.81 -18.86 16.04
CA SER A 213 -5.41 -20.22 15.61
C SER A 213 -4.65 -21.00 16.67
N ALA A 214 -4.14 -20.35 17.71
CA ALA A 214 -3.44 -21.06 18.76
C ALA A 214 -4.47 -21.85 19.60
N ASN A 215 -4.26 -23.16 19.76
CA ASN A 215 -5.21 -24.10 20.40
C ASN A 215 -5.50 -23.82 21.90
N TRP A 216 -5.19 -22.64 22.43
CA TRP A 216 -5.53 -22.28 23.82
C TRP A 216 -7.04 -22.20 24.04
N LEU A 217 -7.83 -21.78 23.04
CA LEU A 217 -9.31 -21.82 23.12
C LEU A 217 -9.87 -23.25 23.17
N GLN A 218 -9.25 -24.19 22.44
CA GLN A 218 -9.65 -25.61 22.49
C GLN A 218 -9.35 -26.24 23.86
N LYS A 219 -8.27 -25.82 24.54
CA LYS A 219 -7.99 -26.23 25.93
C LYS A 219 -9.07 -25.79 26.91
N PHE A 220 -9.67 -24.60 26.74
CA PHE A 220 -10.75 -24.14 27.62
C PHE A 220 -12.06 -24.91 27.41
N SER A 221 -12.41 -25.31 26.18
CA SER A 221 -13.64 -26.08 25.93
C SER A 221 -13.53 -27.54 26.36
N SER A 222 -12.32 -28.12 26.35
CA SER A 222 -12.09 -29.51 26.76
C SER A 222 -11.96 -29.67 28.27
N SER A 223 -11.61 -28.62 29.02
CA SER A 223 -11.63 -28.64 30.49
C SER A 223 -13.03 -28.45 31.11
N ALA A 224 -13.99 -27.88 30.38
CA ALA A 224 -15.37 -27.72 30.86
C ALA A 224 -16.25 -28.98 30.68
N ALA A 225 -15.78 -29.98 29.92
CA ALA A 225 -16.52 -31.18 29.55
C ALA A 225 -16.03 -32.45 30.26
N ALA A 226 -15.41 -32.35 31.44
CA ALA A 226 -15.13 -33.53 32.25
C ALA A 226 -16.46 -34.03 32.87
N PRO A 227 -16.96 -35.22 32.51
CA PRO A 227 -18.18 -35.74 33.10
C PRO A 227 -17.92 -36.09 34.57
N ALA A 228 -18.89 -35.74 35.43
CA ALA A 228 -18.98 -36.26 36.78
C ALA A 228 -19.10 -37.79 36.69
N SER A 229 -17.98 -38.50 36.87
CA SER A 229 -17.99 -39.96 36.99
C SER A 229 -18.57 -40.31 38.36
N SER A 230 -19.78 -40.86 38.32
CA SER A 230 -20.37 -41.85 39.23
C SER A 230 -19.53 -42.23 40.46
N ALA A 231 -20.02 -41.83 41.63
CA ALA A 231 -19.70 -42.50 42.88
C ALA A 231 -20.49 -43.83 42.97
N PRO A 232 -19.90 -44.88 43.58
CA PRO A 232 -20.47 -46.23 43.66
C PRO A 232 -21.75 -46.33 44.49
#